data_AF-A0A9E0MMB9-F1
#
_entry.id   AF-A0A9E0MMB9-F1
#
_cell.length_a   1.000
_cell.length_b   1.000
_cell.length_c   1.000
_cell.angle_alpha   90.00
_cell.angle_beta   90.00
_cell.angle_gamma   90.00
#
_symmetry.space_group_name_H-M   'P 1'
#
loop_
_entity.id
_entity.type
_entity.pdbx_description
1 polymer ?
#
loop_
_entity_poly.entity_id
_entity_poly.type
_entity_poly.pdbx_seq_one_letter_code
_entity_poly.pdbx_strand_id
1 'polypeptide(L)'
;MALAWAGCGAAPSPPPPTGDAAGLTRWVEGLAGRDRAAIERGLAAAVVDAAAWDGAVSAPYRGHHAAYAAAYPAATAAVVDALAAGGPIAVRRHFADDGRAAPALRRERLAVPVGATTYVIAVAGRDLPAVARWAGGRWRLLAGLDALTRDAIGAGDHDCAVAYSETRDFGRCMAASAPVAVAALTGQADERAIACRRLIALHAAGACGDRDSVAPPTPP
;
A
#
# COMPACT_ATOMS: atom_id res chain seq x y z
N MET A 1 -40.71 -49.57 -15.39
CA MET A 1 -39.47 -49.40 -14.60
C MET A 1 -38.82 -48.10 -15.01
N ALA A 2 -38.87 -47.10 -14.12
CA ALA A 2 -38.27 -45.80 -14.31
C ALA A 2 -36.83 -45.82 -13.78
N LEU A 3 -35.87 -45.41 -14.59
CA LEU A 3 -34.52 -45.07 -14.15
C LEU A 3 -34.25 -43.65 -14.62
N ALA A 4 -34.62 -42.69 -13.77
CA ALA A 4 -34.25 -41.31 -13.90
C ALA A 4 -32.77 -41.19 -13.52
N TRP A 5 -31.93 -40.87 -14.51
CA TRP A 5 -30.56 -40.42 -14.28
C TRP A 5 -30.61 -39.05 -13.61
N ALA A 6 -30.38 -39.02 -12.30
CA ALA A 6 -30.11 -37.80 -11.57
C ALA A 6 -28.76 -37.25 -12.06
N GLY A 7 -28.82 -36.31 -13.01
CA GLY A 7 -27.66 -35.51 -13.38
C GLY A 7 -27.19 -34.75 -12.15
N CYS A 8 -25.99 -35.06 -11.66
CA CYS A 8 -25.24 -34.18 -10.79
C CYS A 8 -25.06 -32.85 -11.55
N GLY A 9 -25.92 -31.88 -11.25
CA GLY A 9 -25.75 -30.51 -11.73
C GLY A 9 -24.43 -30.00 -11.15
N ALA A 10 -23.38 -30.01 -11.96
CA ALA A 10 -22.13 -29.37 -11.62
C ALA A 10 -22.48 -27.92 -11.26
N ALA A 11 -22.13 -27.51 -10.04
CA ALA A 11 -22.28 -26.12 -9.64
C ALA A 11 -21.67 -25.23 -10.73
N PRO A 12 -22.34 -24.15 -11.16
CA PRO A 12 -21.82 -23.29 -12.20
C PRO A 12 -20.41 -22.87 -11.83
N SER A 13 -19.46 -23.14 -12.74
CA SER A 13 -18.05 -22.76 -12.54
C SER A 13 -18.00 -21.27 -12.22
N PRO A 14 -17.25 -20.86 -11.18
CA PRO A 14 -17.16 -19.45 -10.83
C PRO A 14 -16.65 -18.66 -12.05
N PRO A 15 -17.18 -17.44 -12.27
CA PRO A 15 -16.73 -16.61 -13.38
C PRO A 15 -15.22 -16.37 -13.28
N PRO A 16 -14.52 -16.22 -14.43
CA PRO A 16 -13.09 -15.98 -14.42
C PRO A 16 -12.77 -14.71 -13.61
N PRO A 17 -11.64 -14.68 -12.90
CA PRO A 17 -11.25 -13.50 -12.14
C PRO A 17 -10.98 -12.33 -13.09
N THR A 18 -11.51 -11.16 -12.74
CA THR A 18 -11.39 -9.91 -13.51
C THR A 18 -10.47 -8.94 -12.79
N GLY A 19 -9.74 -8.10 -13.54
CA GLY A 19 -8.82 -7.10 -13.00
C GLY A 19 -9.48 -5.78 -12.57
N ASP A 20 -10.78 -5.81 -12.29
CA ASP A 20 -11.61 -4.66 -11.91
C ASP A 20 -12.01 -4.69 -10.43
N ALA A 21 -12.68 -3.64 -9.95
CA ALA A 21 -13.11 -3.55 -8.56
C ALA A 21 -13.99 -4.73 -8.13
N ALA A 22 -14.90 -5.19 -8.99
CA ALA A 22 -15.78 -6.32 -8.71
C ALA A 22 -15.01 -7.64 -8.59
N GLY A 23 -14.02 -7.86 -9.45
CA GLY A 23 -13.13 -9.01 -9.37
C GLY A 23 -12.26 -8.99 -8.11
N LEU A 24 -11.85 -7.81 -7.65
CA LEU A 24 -11.14 -7.68 -6.38
C LEU A 24 -12.07 -7.98 -5.19
N THR A 25 -13.28 -7.44 -5.18
CA THR A 25 -14.28 -7.71 -4.13
C THR A 25 -14.49 -9.22 -3.98
N ARG A 26 -14.75 -9.94 -5.08
CA ARG A 26 -14.93 -11.40 -5.04
C ARG A 26 -13.69 -12.15 -4.51
N TRP A 27 -12.49 -11.69 -4.87
CA TRP A 27 -11.26 -12.28 -4.37
C TRP A 27 -11.11 -12.10 -2.84
N VAL A 28 -11.41 -10.90 -2.33
CA VAL A 28 -11.36 -10.61 -0.88
C VAL A 28 -12.46 -11.36 -0.13
N GLU A 29 -13.69 -11.39 -0.64
CA GLU A 29 -14.79 -12.19 -0.08
C GLU A 29 -14.44 -13.68 -0.03
N GLY A 30 -13.69 -14.16 -1.02
CA GLY A 30 -13.16 -15.51 -1.03
C GLY A 30 -12.15 -15.81 0.08
N LEU A 31 -11.55 -14.80 0.71
CA LEU A 31 -10.61 -14.94 1.84
C LEU A 31 -11.24 -14.59 3.19
N ALA A 32 -12.13 -13.60 3.23
CA ALA A 32 -12.71 -13.07 4.46
C ALA A 32 -13.51 -14.12 5.24
N GLY A 33 -13.41 -14.07 6.58
CA GLY A 33 -14.09 -15.01 7.47
C GLY A 33 -13.58 -16.45 7.42
N ARG A 34 -12.52 -16.74 6.63
CA ARG A 34 -11.80 -18.03 6.72
C ARG A 34 -10.90 -18.08 7.95
N ASP A 35 -10.41 -19.28 8.24
CA ASP A 35 -9.36 -19.44 9.24
C ASP A 35 -8.10 -18.64 8.87
N ARG A 36 -7.37 -18.23 9.90
CA ARG A 36 -6.16 -17.40 9.77
C ARG A 36 -5.14 -17.98 8.78
N ALA A 37 -4.91 -19.29 8.83
CA ALA A 37 -3.90 -19.95 8.01
C ALA A 37 -4.30 -19.96 6.52
N ALA A 38 -5.60 -20.09 6.21
CA ALA A 38 -6.11 -19.95 4.86
C ALA A 38 -5.93 -18.52 4.31
N ILE A 39 -6.17 -17.50 5.14
CA ILE A 39 -5.94 -16.10 4.76
C ILE A 39 -4.46 -15.86 4.51
N GLU A 40 -3.58 -16.29 5.42
CA GLU A 40 -2.12 -16.16 5.28
C GLU A 40 -1.62 -16.82 4.00
N ARG A 41 -2.08 -18.03 3.65
CA ARG A 41 -1.75 -18.68 2.38
C ARG A 41 -2.23 -17.89 1.16
N GLY A 42 -3.44 -17.35 1.22
CA GLY A 42 -4.01 -16.52 0.16
C GLY A 42 -3.21 -15.23 -0.08
N LEU A 43 -2.82 -14.56 1.00
CA LEU A 43 -2.00 -13.34 0.92
C LEU A 43 -0.57 -13.66 0.49
N ALA A 44 0.03 -14.77 0.95
CA ALA A 44 1.34 -15.22 0.50
C ALA A 44 1.38 -15.45 -1.02
N ALA A 45 0.30 -15.98 -1.60
CA ALA A 45 0.17 -16.13 -3.06
C ALA A 45 -0.01 -14.78 -3.80
N ALA A 46 -0.42 -13.73 -3.10
CA ALA A 46 -0.64 -12.38 -3.63
C ALA A 46 0.60 -11.47 -3.52
N VAL A 47 1.70 -11.93 -2.94
CA VAL A 47 2.96 -11.18 -2.95
C VAL A 47 3.38 -10.84 -4.38
N VAL A 48 3.94 -9.64 -4.58
CA VAL A 48 4.52 -9.26 -5.87
C VAL A 48 5.84 -10.01 -6.06
N ASP A 49 5.92 -10.85 -7.09
CA ASP A 49 7.15 -11.55 -7.44
C ASP A 49 8.18 -10.62 -8.11
N ALA A 50 9.43 -11.07 -8.16
CA ALA A 50 10.55 -10.28 -8.70
C ALA A 50 10.32 -9.88 -10.17
N ALA A 51 9.68 -10.75 -10.96
CA ALA A 51 9.41 -10.48 -12.37
C ALA A 51 8.37 -9.36 -12.58
N ALA A 52 7.39 -9.24 -11.68
CA ALA A 52 6.36 -8.20 -11.74
C ALA A 52 6.72 -6.92 -10.97
N TRP A 53 7.82 -6.92 -10.22
CA TRP A 53 8.19 -5.87 -9.27
C TRP A 53 8.37 -4.50 -9.91
N ASP A 54 9.21 -4.39 -10.95
CA ASP A 54 9.56 -3.09 -11.54
C ASP A 54 8.37 -2.37 -12.18
N GLY A 55 7.38 -3.13 -12.63
CA GLY A 55 6.11 -2.60 -13.12
C GLY A 55 5.04 -2.42 -12.03
N ALA A 56 5.30 -2.86 -10.79
CA ALA A 56 4.43 -2.70 -9.64
C ALA A 56 4.70 -1.41 -8.87
N VAL A 57 5.96 -0.99 -8.84
CA VAL A 57 6.43 0.11 -8.01
C VAL A 57 7.10 1.21 -8.83
N SER A 58 7.16 2.42 -8.28
CA SER A 58 7.90 3.52 -8.87
C SER A 58 9.42 3.29 -8.79
N ALA A 59 10.18 4.04 -9.59
CA ALA A 59 11.61 3.84 -9.77
C ALA A 59 12.44 3.74 -8.46
N PRO A 60 12.21 4.57 -7.41
CA PRO A 60 12.98 4.48 -6.16
C PRO A 60 12.90 3.11 -5.46
N TYR A 61 11.81 2.37 -5.67
CA TYR A 61 11.56 1.10 -4.98
C TYR A 61 12.10 -0.12 -5.75
N ARG A 62 12.48 0.03 -7.03
CA ARG A 62 12.84 -1.11 -7.89
C ARG A 62 13.99 -1.96 -7.34
N GLY A 63 14.97 -1.34 -6.69
CA GLY A 63 16.09 -2.04 -6.04
C GLY A 63 15.75 -2.81 -4.76
N HIS A 64 14.50 -2.76 -4.28
CA HIS A 64 14.14 -3.18 -2.92
C HIS A 64 13.25 -4.43 -2.84
N HIS A 65 13.12 -5.20 -3.92
CA HIS A 65 12.24 -6.39 -3.95
C HIS A 65 12.57 -7.40 -2.85
N ALA A 66 13.85 -7.69 -2.62
CA ALA A 66 14.27 -8.68 -1.63
C ALA A 66 13.85 -8.28 -0.20
N ALA A 67 14.06 -7.01 0.18
CA ALA A 67 13.63 -6.48 1.47
C ALA A 67 12.10 -6.49 1.61
N TYR A 68 11.38 -6.07 0.55
CA TYR A 68 9.92 -6.14 0.50
C TYR A 68 9.41 -7.57 0.70
N ALA A 69 9.94 -8.54 -0.04
CA ALA A 69 9.50 -9.93 0.00
C ALA A 69 9.74 -10.56 1.38
N ALA A 70 10.88 -10.24 2.03
CA ALA A 70 11.19 -10.70 3.38
C ALA A 70 10.25 -10.10 4.44
N ALA A 71 9.90 -8.82 4.31
CA ALA A 71 9.02 -8.11 5.25
C ALA A 71 7.52 -8.38 5.04
N TYR A 72 7.14 -8.91 3.86
CA TYR A 72 5.75 -9.07 3.45
C TYR A 72 4.84 -9.83 4.44
N PRO A 73 5.26 -10.96 5.05
CA PRO A 73 4.42 -11.68 6.01
C PRO A 73 4.08 -10.82 7.24
N ALA A 74 5.06 -10.09 7.78
CA ALA A 74 4.83 -9.20 8.92
C ALA A 74 3.96 -8.00 8.52
N ALA A 75 4.21 -7.42 7.35
CA ALA A 75 3.45 -6.29 6.82
C ALA A 75 1.98 -6.59 6.55
N THR A 76 1.64 -7.87 6.31
CA THR A 76 0.26 -8.31 6.06
C THR A 76 -0.46 -8.79 7.32
N ALA A 77 0.17 -8.82 8.50
CA ALA A 77 -0.48 -9.28 9.73
C ALA A 77 -1.79 -8.53 10.05
N ALA A 78 -1.79 -7.20 9.95
CA ALA A 78 -3.00 -6.40 10.16
C ALA A 78 -4.09 -6.64 9.09
N VAL A 79 -3.69 -7.06 7.89
CA VAL A 79 -4.62 -7.45 6.82
C VAL A 79 -5.26 -8.81 7.15
N VAL A 80 -4.45 -9.77 7.62
CA VAL A 80 -4.94 -11.07 8.08
C VAL A 80 -5.95 -10.89 9.21
N ASP A 81 -5.62 -10.07 10.21
CA ASP A 81 -6.49 -9.82 11.37
C ASP A 81 -7.82 -9.20 10.94
N ALA A 82 -7.79 -8.21 10.05
CA ALA A 82 -9.00 -7.57 9.55
C ALA A 82 -9.88 -8.54 8.74
N LEU A 83 -9.29 -9.36 7.88
CA LEU A 83 -10.04 -10.35 7.08
C LEU A 83 -10.59 -11.49 7.94
N ALA A 84 -9.86 -11.92 8.97
CA ALA A 84 -10.30 -12.94 9.91
C ALA A 84 -11.45 -12.44 10.79
N ALA A 85 -11.41 -11.17 11.23
CA ALA A 85 -12.51 -10.54 11.95
C ALA A 85 -13.77 -10.39 11.07
N GLY A 86 -13.59 -10.26 9.76
CA GLY A 86 -14.68 -10.13 8.79
C GLY A 86 -15.38 -8.78 8.84
N GLY A 87 -16.57 -8.71 8.24
CA GLY A 87 -17.38 -7.49 8.13
C GLY A 87 -17.53 -7.00 6.69
N PRO A 88 -18.25 -5.88 6.48
CA PRO A 88 -18.48 -5.34 5.14
C PRO A 88 -17.18 -5.02 4.41
N ILE A 89 -17.07 -5.53 3.18
CA ILE A 89 -15.93 -5.27 2.29
C ILE A 89 -16.32 -4.16 1.31
N ALA A 90 -15.46 -3.17 1.18
CA ALA A 90 -15.56 -2.17 0.13
C ALA A 90 -14.26 -2.09 -0.66
N VAL A 91 -14.38 -1.97 -1.97
CA VAL A 91 -13.24 -1.80 -2.89
C VAL A 91 -13.43 -0.49 -3.64
N ARG A 92 -12.36 0.27 -3.76
CA ARG A 92 -12.36 1.56 -4.46
C ARG A 92 -11.04 1.81 -5.15
N ARG A 93 -11.06 2.65 -6.19
CA ARG A 93 -9.83 3.04 -6.89
C ARG A 93 -8.91 3.79 -5.93
N HIS A 94 -7.61 3.50 -6.04
CA HIS A 94 -6.56 4.17 -5.30
C HIS A 94 -6.05 5.40 -6.08
N PHE A 95 -5.83 6.50 -5.37
CA PHE A 95 -5.26 7.74 -5.92
C PHE A 95 -4.19 8.26 -4.94
N ALA A 96 -3.14 8.89 -5.47
CA ALA A 96 -2.02 9.37 -4.66
C ALA A 96 -2.43 10.37 -3.57
N ASP A 97 -3.40 11.26 -3.86
CA ASP A 97 -3.85 12.30 -2.94
C ASP A 97 -5.15 11.97 -2.22
N ASP A 98 -5.42 10.67 -2.04
CA ASP A 98 -6.62 10.21 -1.36
C ASP A 98 -6.57 10.44 0.16
N GLY A 99 -7.30 11.46 0.62
CA GLY A 99 -7.36 11.84 2.03
C GLY A 99 -8.02 10.81 2.94
N ARG A 100 -8.74 9.84 2.39
CA ARG A 100 -9.39 8.78 3.15
C ARG A 100 -8.47 7.60 3.41
N ALA A 101 -7.37 7.48 2.65
CA ALA A 101 -6.44 6.37 2.77
C ALA A 101 -5.79 6.30 4.15
N ALA A 102 -5.48 5.08 4.59
CA ALA A 102 -4.70 4.85 5.80
C ALA A 102 -3.40 5.69 5.77
N PRO A 103 -2.92 6.23 6.92
CA PRO A 103 -1.74 7.11 6.95
C PRO A 103 -0.50 6.53 6.22
N ALA A 104 -0.25 5.22 6.35
CA ALA A 104 0.83 4.53 5.66
C ALA A 104 0.71 4.63 4.13
N LEU A 105 -0.51 4.48 3.58
CA LEU A 105 -0.74 4.61 2.14
C LEU A 105 -0.57 6.06 1.65
N ARG A 106 -0.95 7.04 2.48
CA ARG A 106 -0.77 8.47 2.14
C ARG A 106 0.70 8.85 2.05
N ARG A 107 1.54 8.35 2.96
CA ARG A 107 3.00 8.56 2.90
C ARG A 107 3.63 7.85 1.71
N GLU A 108 3.14 6.65 1.39
CA GLU A 108 3.59 5.84 0.26
C GLU A 108 2.90 6.18 -1.07
N ARG A 109 2.31 7.38 -1.18
CA ARG A 109 1.63 7.83 -2.41
C ARG A 109 2.51 7.81 -3.67
N LEU A 110 3.83 7.88 -3.49
CA LEU A 110 4.81 7.81 -4.58
C LEU A 110 5.18 6.39 -4.97
N ALA A 111 4.83 5.38 -4.17
CA ALA A 111 5.34 4.04 -4.33
C ALA A 111 4.71 3.30 -5.52
N VAL A 112 3.51 3.72 -5.95
CA VAL A 112 2.81 3.15 -7.11
C VAL A 112 3.07 4.03 -8.35
N PRO A 113 3.37 3.44 -9.53
CA PRO A 113 3.54 4.20 -10.77
C PRO A 113 2.32 5.04 -11.14
N VAL A 114 2.57 6.23 -11.68
CA VAL A 114 1.52 7.08 -12.26
C VAL A 114 0.82 6.32 -13.39
N GLY A 115 -0.51 6.41 -13.43
CA GLY A 115 -1.33 5.73 -14.44
C GLY A 115 -1.60 4.25 -14.17
N ALA A 116 -0.96 3.64 -13.17
CA ALA A 116 -1.26 2.27 -12.78
C ALA A 116 -2.68 2.18 -12.18
N THR A 117 -3.49 1.25 -12.67
CA THR A 117 -4.79 0.96 -12.07
C THR A 117 -4.59 0.11 -10.82
N THR A 118 -4.86 0.72 -9.67
CA THR A 118 -4.74 0.10 -8.35
C THR A 118 -5.96 0.41 -7.49
N TYR A 119 -6.15 -0.40 -6.44
CA TYR A 119 -7.33 -0.35 -5.59
C TYR A 119 -6.96 -0.41 -4.11
N VAL A 120 -7.77 0.25 -3.29
CA VAL A 120 -7.76 0.11 -1.83
C VAL A 120 -8.92 -0.79 -1.43
N ILE A 121 -8.66 -1.66 -0.45
CA ILE A 121 -9.65 -2.52 0.18
C ILE A 121 -9.94 -1.94 1.55
N ALA A 122 -11.22 -1.80 1.90
CA ALA A 122 -11.66 -1.48 3.24
C ALA A 122 -12.45 -2.65 3.82
N VAL A 123 -12.22 -2.95 5.10
CA VAL A 123 -12.96 -3.94 5.87
C VAL A 123 -13.57 -3.25 7.08
N ALA A 124 -14.87 -3.44 7.30
CA ALA A 124 -15.62 -2.79 8.37
C ALA A 124 -15.41 -1.25 8.40
N GLY A 125 -15.34 -0.64 7.21
CA GLY A 125 -15.17 0.81 7.05
C GLY A 125 -13.75 1.34 7.23
N ARG A 126 -12.74 0.48 7.45
CA ARG A 126 -11.33 0.88 7.60
C ARG A 126 -10.52 0.40 6.40
N ASP A 127 -9.79 1.32 5.78
CA ASP A 127 -8.85 0.96 4.72
C ASP A 127 -7.72 0.09 5.27
N LEU A 128 -7.44 -1.01 4.57
CA LEU A 128 -6.29 -1.85 4.83
C LEU A 128 -5.00 -1.13 4.40
N PRO A 129 -3.87 -1.34 5.10
CA PRO A 129 -2.59 -0.71 4.76
C PRO A 129 -1.89 -1.42 3.58
N ALA A 130 -2.64 -1.68 2.50
CA ALA A 130 -2.16 -2.36 1.31
C ALA A 130 -2.88 -1.85 0.05
N VAL A 131 -2.17 -1.90 -1.07
CA VAL A 131 -2.72 -1.56 -2.40
C VAL A 131 -2.80 -2.81 -3.25
N ALA A 132 -3.96 -3.06 -3.84
CA ALA A 132 -4.19 -4.18 -4.75
C ALA A 132 -3.99 -3.77 -6.21
N ARG A 133 -3.38 -4.65 -7.00
CA ARG A 133 -3.24 -4.50 -8.45
C ARG A 133 -3.47 -5.82 -9.15
N TRP A 134 -4.02 -5.75 -10.36
CA TRP A 134 -4.11 -6.91 -11.24
C TRP A 134 -2.83 -7.03 -12.06
N ALA A 135 -2.14 -8.17 -11.96
CA ALA A 135 -0.90 -8.42 -12.71
C ALA A 135 -0.69 -9.92 -12.94
N GLY A 136 -0.34 -10.30 -14.17
CA GLY A 136 -0.09 -11.70 -14.52
C GLY A 136 -1.29 -12.62 -14.31
N GLY A 137 -2.50 -12.12 -14.57
CA GLY A 137 -3.74 -12.88 -14.43
C GLY A 137 -4.17 -13.17 -12.99
N ARG A 138 -3.64 -12.43 -12.00
CA ARG A 138 -4.02 -12.57 -10.60
C ARG A 138 -3.92 -11.24 -9.84
N TRP A 139 -4.58 -11.19 -8.68
CA TRP A 139 -4.43 -10.08 -7.74
C TRP A 139 -3.09 -10.15 -7.04
N ARG A 140 -2.43 -9.00 -6.96
CA ARG A 140 -1.22 -8.79 -6.17
C ARG A 140 -1.47 -7.70 -5.16
N LEU A 141 -0.85 -7.83 -3.98
CA LEU A 141 -0.94 -6.86 -2.90
C LEU A 141 0.43 -6.26 -2.60
N LEU A 142 0.52 -4.95 -2.67
CA LEU A 142 1.64 -4.16 -2.19
C LEU A 142 1.34 -3.76 -0.75
N ALA A 143 2.04 -4.37 0.21
CA ALA A 143 1.94 -4.08 1.63
C ALA A 143 3.35 -3.84 2.20
N GLY A 144 3.47 -3.03 3.24
CA GLY A 144 4.74 -2.83 3.94
C GLY A 144 5.73 -1.86 3.30
N LEU A 145 5.36 -1.17 2.21
CA LEU A 145 6.22 -0.17 1.58
C LEU A 145 6.58 0.98 2.55
N ASP A 146 5.64 1.40 3.40
CA ASP A 146 5.86 2.41 4.45
C ASP A 146 6.88 1.96 5.50
N ALA A 147 6.88 0.68 5.87
CA ALA A 147 7.88 0.14 6.78
C ALA A 147 9.26 0.10 6.12
N LEU A 148 9.32 -0.36 4.87
CA LEU A 148 10.54 -0.39 4.07
C LEU A 148 11.17 1.01 3.93
N THR A 149 10.37 2.02 3.62
CA THR A 149 10.82 3.41 3.55
C THR A 149 11.32 3.91 4.89
N ARG A 150 10.59 3.64 5.98
CA ARG A 150 11.00 4.03 7.34
C ARG A 150 12.31 3.39 7.76
N ASP A 151 12.51 2.11 7.47
CA ASP A 151 13.75 1.40 7.78
C ASP A 151 14.93 1.98 6.98
N ALA A 152 14.72 2.30 5.70
CA ALA A 152 15.73 2.95 4.86
C ALA A 152 16.10 4.36 5.36
N ILE A 153 15.14 5.12 5.87
CA ILE A 153 15.39 6.43 6.50
C ILE A 153 16.14 6.23 7.82
N GLY A 154 15.64 5.34 8.69
CA GLY A 154 16.17 5.10 10.04
C GLY A 154 17.58 4.52 10.06
N ALA A 155 18.00 3.83 8.99
CA ALA A 155 19.38 3.40 8.81
C ALA A 155 20.38 4.58 8.72
N GLY A 156 19.92 5.77 8.33
CA GLY A 156 20.74 6.99 8.25
C GLY A 156 20.41 8.07 9.27
N ASP A 157 19.15 8.17 9.72
CA ASP A 157 18.66 9.21 10.63
C ASP A 157 17.37 8.76 11.35
N HIS A 158 17.49 8.45 12.65
CA HIS A 158 16.37 7.98 13.48
C HIS A 158 15.29 9.04 13.66
N ASP A 159 15.66 10.28 13.97
CA ASP A 159 14.73 11.36 14.23
C ASP A 159 13.93 11.71 12.97
N CYS A 160 14.57 11.61 11.81
CA CYS A 160 13.91 11.74 10.52
C CYS A 160 12.87 10.63 10.28
N ALA A 161 13.16 9.38 10.65
CA ALA A 161 12.21 8.28 10.55
C ALA A 161 11.01 8.46 11.48
N VAL A 162 11.22 9.03 12.68
CA VAL A 162 10.14 9.42 13.61
C VAL A 162 9.26 10.49 12.98
N ALA A 163 9.86 11.61 12.52
CA ALA A 163 9.13 12.69 11.86
C ALA A 163 8.37 12.22 10.61
N TYR A 164 8.96 11.33 9.82
CA TYR A 164 8.28 10.68 8.70
C TYR A 164 7.05 9.90 9.16
N SER A 165 7.19 9.07 10.21
CA SER A 165 6.09 8.25 10.76
C SER A 165 4.91 9.08 11.30
N GLU A 166 5.21 10.24 11.87
CA GLU A 166 4.21 11.18 12.43
C GLU A 166 3.48 11.98 11.35
N THR A 167 3.98 11.97 10.11
CA THR A 167 3.32 12.61 8.98
C THR A 167 2.04 11.86 8.61
N ARG A 168 0.88 12.36 9.05
CA ARG A 168 -0.42 11.72 8.84
C ARG A 168 -1.24 12.39 7.75
N ASP A 169 -1.30 13.72 7.74
CA ASP A 169 -2.24 14.47 6.91
C ASP A 169 -1.55 15.24 5.78
N PHE A 170 -2.31 15.56 4.73
CA PHE A 170 -1.81 16.38 3.63
C PHE A 170 -1.52 17.81 4.10
N GLY A 171 -0.33 18.29 3.74
CA GLY A 171 0.22 19.60 4.09
C GLY A 171 1.73 19.61 3.86
N ARG A 172 2.43 20.59 4.44
CA ARG A 172 3.89 20.75 4.28
C ARG A 172 4.69 19.52 4.68
N CYS A 173 4.35 18.85 5.79
CA CYS A 173 5.09 17.65 6.21
C CYS A 173 4.92 16.49 5.22
N MET A 174 3.70 16.27 4.70
CA MET A 174 3.48 15.27 3.65
C MET A 174 4.18 15.64 2.34
N ALA A 175 4.26 16.92 1.99
CA ALA A 175 5.05 17.36 0.83
C ALA A 175 6.55 17.12 1.05
N ALA A 176 7.06 17.36 2.26
CA ALA A 176 8.46 17.18 2.62
C ALA A 176 8.88 15.71 2.82
N SER A 177 7.95 14.80 3.14
CA SER A 177 8.24 13.38 3.33
C SER A 177 8.61 12.66 2.03
N ALA A 178 8.11 13.14 0.89
CA ALA A 178 8.38 12.57 -0.43
C ALA A 178 9.87 12.61 -0.82
N PRO A 179 10.55 13.77 -0.78
CA PRO A 179 12.01 13.84 -1.01
C PRO A 179 12.83 12.98 -0.03
N VAL A 180 12.41 12.90 1.24
CA VAL A 180 13.06 12.04 2.25
C VAL A 180 13.00 10.57 1.82
N ALA A 181 11.81 10.08 1.46
CA ALA A 181 11.60 8.71 1.02
C ALA A 181 12.44 8.40 -0.23
N VAL A 182 12.40 9.27 -1.25
CA VAL A 182 13.16 9.07 -2.49
C VAL A 182 14.66 8.99 -2.20
N ALA A 183 15.21 9.97 -1.48
CA ALA A 183 16.65 10.02 -1.20
C ALA A 183 17.13 8.84 -0.34
N ALA A 184 16.30 8.38 0.61
CA ALA A 184 16.61 7.20 1.41
C ALA A 184 16.63 5.92 0.56
N LEU A 185 15.63 5.72 -0.31
CA LEU A 185 15.51 4.53 -1.15
C LEU A 185 16.54 4.49 -2.29
N THR A 186 17.00 5.65 -2.78
CA THR A 186 18.03 5.71 -3.84
C THR A 186 19.46 5.84 -3.30
N GLY A 187 19.64 5.88 -1.97
CA GLY A 187 20.96 5.96 -1.35
C GLY A 187 21.66 7.31 -1.46
N GLN A 188 20.93 8.39 -1.75
CA GLN A 188 21.47 9.74 -1.91
C GLN A 188 21.64 10.42 -0.54
N ALA A 189 22.79 10.18 0.11
CA ALA A 189 23.03 10.56 1.51
C ALA A 189 22.91 12.07 1.78
N ASP A 190 23.49 12.92 0.93
CA ASP A 190 23.46 14.38 1.11
C ASP A 190 22.05 14.95 0.91
N GLU A 191 21.35 14.49 -0.14
CA GLU A 191 19.95 14.86 -0.39
C GLU A 191 19.05 14.42 0.76
N ARG A 192 19.27 13.20 1.29
CA ARG A 192 18.55 12.68 2.45
C ARG A 192 18.78 13.59 3.65
N ALA A 193 20.02 13.96 3.96
CA ALA A 193 20.32 14.83 5.10
C ALA A 193 19.64 16.21 4.98
N ILE A 194 19.63 16.79 3.78
CA ILE A 194 18.92 18.06 3.50
C ILE A 194 17.41 17.91 3.71
N ALA A 195 16.81 16.87 3.13
CA ALA A 195 15.38 16.60 3.22
C ALA A 195 14.94 16.30 4.66
N CYS A 196 15.74 15.51 5.40
CA CYS A 196 15.50 15.17 6.80
C CYS A 196 15.51 16.41 7.70
N ARG A 197 16.53 17.28 7.58
CA ARG A 197 16.56 18.56 8.33
C ARG A 197 15.30 19.39 8.09
N ARG A 198 14.83 19.47 6.84
CA ARG A 198 13.60 20.19 6.51
C ARG A 198 12.36 19.56 7.16
N LEU A 199 12.22 18.23 7.07
CA LEU A 199 11.07 17.54 7.64
C LEU A 199 11.02 17.67 9.17
N ILE A 200 12.15 17.46 9.84
CA ILE A 200 12.28 17.60 11.30
C ILE A 200 11.95 19.04 11.72
N ALA A 201 12.48 20.05 11.02
CA ALA A 201 12.19 21.45 11.33
C ALA A 201 10.69 21.79 11.20
N LEU A 202 10.00 21.26 10.18
CA LEU A 202 8.56 21.47 10.02
C LEU A 202 7.75 20.84 11.17
N HIS A 203 8.13 19.63 11.60
CA HIS A 203 7.52 18.97 12.74
C HIS A 203 7.75 19.73 14.05
N ALA A 204 9.00 20.11 14.33
CA ALA A 204 9.36 20.86 15.53
C ALA A 204 8.65 22.23 15.60
N ALA A 205 8.39 22.86 14.46
CA ALA A 205 7.66 24.12 14.37
C ALA A 205 6.13 23.97 14.43
N GLY A 206 5.58 22.74 14.43
CA GLY A 206 4.14 22.51 14.34
C GLY A 206 3.52 22.94 13.00
N ALA A 207 4.33 23.14 11.95
CA ALA A 207 3.93 23.72 10.67
C ALA A 207 3.49 22.67 9.63
N CYS A 208 3.04 21.49 10.08
CA CYS A 208 2.71 20.38 9.18
C CYS A 208 1.42 20.59 8.37
N GLY A 209 0.44 21.28 8.94
CA GLY A 209 -0.91 21.41 8.39
C GLY A 209 -1.07 22.49 7.31
N ASP A 210 -0.11 23.40 7.18
CA ASP A 210 -0.19 24.50 6.22
C ASP A 210 -0.27 23.93 4.80
N ARG A 211 -1.38 24.19 4.11
CA ARG A 211 -1.60 23.80 2.71
C ARG A 211 -1.22 24.90 1.74
N ASP A 212 -0.67 26.01 2.23
CA ASP A 212 -0.32 27.14 1.39
C ASP A 212 0.50 26.66 0.21
N SER A 213 -0.14 26.87 -0.93
CA SER A 213 0.29 26.63 -2.29
C SER A 213 1.77 26.91 -2.44
N VAL A 214 2.40 26.22 -3.39
CA VAL A 214 3.76 26.46 -3.88
C VAL A 214 3.85 27.82 -4.62
N ALA A 215 3.17 28.86 -4.13
CA ALA A 215 3.39 30.22 -4.56
C ALA A 215 4.73 30.68 -3.97
N PRO A 216 5.67 31.17 -4.80
CA PRO A 216 6.87 31.80 -4.27
C PRO A 216 6.48 32.98 -3.38
N PRO A 217 7.26 33.30 -2.33
CA PRO A 217 7.01 34.48 -1.53
C PRO A 217 7.01 35.70 -2.46
N THR A 218 5.91 36.44 -2.50
CA THR A 218 5.85 37.73 -3.18
C THR A 218 6.85 38.67 -2.50
N PRO A 219 7.81 39.26 -3.23
CA PRO A 219 8.74 40.22 -2.64
C PRO A 219 8.01 41.51 -2.21
N PRO A 220 8.56 42.22 -1.22
CA PRO A 220 8.01 43.48 -0.71
C PRO A 220 8.00 44.61 -1.73
#